data_AF-A0AAW1TLM9-F1
#
_entry.id   AF-A0AAW1TLM9-F1
#
_cell.length_a   1.000
_cell.length_b   1.000
_cell.length_c   1.000
_cell.angle_alpha   90.00
_cell.angle_beta   90.00
_cell.angle_gamma   90.00
#
_symmetry.space_group_name_H-M   'P 1'
#
loop_
_entity.id
_entity.type
_entity.pdbx_description
1 polymer ?
#
loop_
_entity_poly.entity_id
_entity_poly.type
_entity_poly.pdbx_seq_one_letter_code
_entity_poly.pdbx_strand_id
1 'polypeptide(L)'
;MIYRMVMGDLLRFASIYLVFVMGFSQGIYYQIFIRFQIILSAVSAFYLIFLSFDNPLTPDDVDDSATNPMSTPIESIMAMFLMSLTNFGDYYGAFEKTDHEILAKILFVIYMVIVSILLINMLIAMMGNTYQKIAETRNEWQRQWARIVLVVERGVSPEERMKQLMVYSQPMSDGRRALVLRLNQSNEDKEEMKEILEMKRRHERHIKKRRDKQLEAGTNKNK
;
A
#
# COMPACT_ATOMS: atom_id res chain seq x y z
N MET A 1 -13.17 -2.20 3.62
CA MET A 1 -12.40 -3.18 2.84
C MET A 1 -11.23 -2.50 2.13
N ILE A 2 -11.51 -1.43 1.38
CA ILE A 2 -10.49 -0.55 0.76
C ILE A 2 -9.44 -0.10 1.79
N TYR A 3 -9.85 0.39 2.97
CA TYR A 3 -8.91 0.76 4.03
C TYR A 3 -7.94 -0.37 4.42
N ARG A 4 -8.41 -1.62 4.57
CA ARG A 4 -7.53 -2.75 4.93
C ARG A 4 -6.56 -3.14 3.80
N MET A 5 -6.98 -2.96 2.55
CA MET A 5 -6.15 -3.25 1.38
C MET A 5 -5.09 -2.16 1.20
N VAL A 6 -5.51 -0.90 1.23
CA VAL A 6 -4.63 0.27 1.12
C VAL A 6 -3.68 0.34 2.31
N MET A 7 -4.13 0.05 3.54
CA MET A 7 -3.25 0.06 4.72
C MET A 7 -2.18 -1.03 4.65
N GLY A 8 -2.49 -2.20 4.09
CA GLY A 8 -1.50 -3.27 3.89
C GLY A 8 -0.43 -2.90 2.87
N ASP A 9 -0.85 -2.25 1.79
CA ASP A 9 0.07 -1.76 0.74
C ASP A 9 0.88 -0.56 1.23
N LEU A 10 0.26 0.37 1.96
CA LEU A 10 0.92 1.52 2.57
C LEU A 10 1.97 1.10 3.61
N LEU A 11 1.69 0.06 4.42
CA LEU A 11 2.66 -0.45 5.39
C LEU A 11 3.87 -1.11 4.72
N ARG A 12 3.67 -1.80 3.60
CA ARG A 12 4.77 -2.37 2.80
C ARG A 12 5.59 -1.28 2.13
N PHE A 13 4.92 -0.26 1.61
CA PHE A 13 5.57 0.93 1.08
C PHE A 13 6.41 1.62 2.15
N ALA A 14 5.81 1.91 3.31
CA ALA A 14 6.47 2.59 4.42
C ALA A 14 7.63 1.77 4.97
N SER A 15 7.52 0.44 5.07
CA SER A 15 8.61 -0.39 5.58
C SER A 15 9.80 -0.47 4.62
N ILE A 16 9.57 -0.63 3.32
CA ILE A 16 10.63 -0.61 2.31
C ILE A 16 11.30 0.77 2.28
N TYR A 17 10.48 1.82 2.24
CA TYR A 17 10.97 3.19 2.25
C TYR A 17 11.77 3.51 3.52
N LEU A 18 11.32 3.09 4.70
CA LEU A 18 12.06 3.24 5.96
C LEU A 18 13.38 2.46 5.97
N VAL A 19 13.43 1.26 5.39
CA VAL A 19 14.69 0.50 5.24
C VAL A 19 15.68 1.24 4.35
N PHE A 20 15.21 1.92 3.30
CA PHE A 20 16.08 2.72 2.44
C PHE A 20 16.54 4.02 3.12
N VAL A 21 15.64 4.76 3.78
CA VAL A 21 15.99 5.98 4.53
C VAL A 21 16.94 5.64 5.69
N MET A 22 16.66 4.57 6.44
CA MET A 22 17.58 4.09 7.49
C MET A 22 18.86 3.51 6.90
N GLY A 23 18.84 2.86 5.73
CA GLY A 23 20.04 2.38 5.04
C GLY A 23 20.94 3.52 4.58
N PHE A 24 20.36 4.62 4.09
CA PHE A 24 21.11 5.85 3.77
C PHE A 24 21.54 6.61 5.04
N SER A 25 20.79 6.48 6.14
CA SER A 25 21.08 7.18 7.41
C SER A 25 22.04 6.45 8.34
N GLN A 26 22.03 5.11 8.34
CA GLN A 26 22.78 4.21 9.23
C GLN A 26 23.75 3.29 8.49
N GLY A 27 23.54 2.97 7.21
CA GLY A 27 24.52 2.26 6.37
C GLY A 27 25.82 3.07 6.18
N ILE A 28 25.77 4.37 6.45
CA ILE A 28 26.92 5.28 6.55
C ILE A 28 27.60 5.21 7.93
N TYR A 29 26.90 4.74 8.98
CA TYR A 29 27.38 4.75 10.38
C TYR A 29 27.97 3.40 10.85
N TYR A 30 27.37 2.26 10.48
CA TYR A 30 27.70 0.96 11.10
C TYR A 30 28.42 -0.07 10.21
N GLN A 31 28.38 0.03 8.88
CA GLN A 31 29.12 -0.91 8.00
C GLN A 31 30.62 -0.53 7.83
N ILE A 32 31.11 0.45 8.62
CA ILE A 32 32.46 1.02 8.54
C ILE A 32 33.27 0.86 9.84
N PHE A 33 32.69 0.31 10.93
CA PHE A 33 33.43 0.18 12.19
C PHE A 33 34.31 -1.10 12.30
N ILE A 34 34.15 -2.15 11.47
CA ILE A 34 34.82 -3.45 11.72
C ILE A 34 35.71 -4.04 10.59
N ARG A 35 35.81 -3.45 9.40
CA ARG A 35 36.64 -4.05 8.32
C ARG A 35 37.43 -3.04 7.47
N PHE A 36 38.64 -2.73 7.95
CA PHE A 36 39.87 -2.70 7.14
C PHE A 36 40.15 -1.49 6.21
N GLN A 37 40.68 -0.40 6.82
CA GLN A 37 41.94 0.31 6.53
C GLN A 37 42.37 0.77 5.10
N ILE A 38 41.71 0.46 3.97
CA ILE A 38 42.34 0.69 2.63
C ILE A 38 41.59 1.66 1.69
N ILE A 39 40.46 2.26 2.06
CA ILE A 39 39.75 3.26 1.21
C ILE A 39 39.55 4.58 1.99
N LEU A 40 40.66 5.12 2.50
CA LEU A 40 40.71 6.18 3.51
C LEU A 40 40.76 7.63 2.95
N SER A 41 40.32 7.94 1.72
CA SER A 41 40.44 9.35 1.25
C SER A 41 39.33 9.94 0.39
N ALA A 42 38.13 9.33 0.33
CA ALA A 42 37.00 9.97 -0.35
C ALA A 42 35.67 9.91 0.41
N VAL A 43 35.66 9.36 1.63
CA VAL A 43 34.41 9.03 2.35
C VAL A 43 34.40 9.56 3.78
N SER A 44 35.38 10.42 4.16
CA SER A 44 35.30 11.18 5.42
C SER A 44 34.37 12.40 5.30
N ALA A 45 33.86 12.68 4.10
CA ALA A 45 33.25 13.94 3.76
C ALA A 45 31.95 14.19 4.53
N PHE A 46 30.97 13.28 4.55
CA PHE A 46 29.66 13.64 5.11
C PHE A 46 29.61 13.80 6.65
N TYR A 47 30.59 13.24 7.38
CA TYR A 47 30.70 13.39 8.84
C TYR A 47 31.67 14.52 9.24
N LEU A 48 32.70 14.82 8.44
CA LEU A 48 33.55 16.01 8.65
C LEU A 48 32.91 17.31 8.15
N ILE A 49 32.04 17.24 7.14
CA ILE A 49 31.30 18.39 6.60
C ILE A 49 30.33 18.99 7.62
N PHE A 50 29.65 18.15 8.42
CA PHE A 50 28.68 18.60 9.41
C PHE A 50 29.30 18.88 10.78
N LEU A 51 30.53 18.43 11.03
CA LEU A 51 31.39 18.96 12.09
C LEU A 51 32.11 20.25 11.67
N SER A 52 32.24 20.52 10.36
CA SER A 52 32.84 21.74 9.78
C SER A 52 31.77 22.63 9.16
N PHE A 53 30.61 22.73 9.81
CA PHE A 53 29.63 23.74 9.46
C PHE A 53 30.16 25.08 9.97
N ASP A 54 30.99 25.72 9.16
CA ASP A 54 31.65 26.96 9.55
C ASP A 54 30.67 28.14 9.32
N ASN A 55 30.19 28.72 10.42
CA ASN A 55 29.36 29.91 10.37
C ASN A 55 30.28 31.14 10.46
N PRO A 56 30.44 31.94 9.39
CA PRO A 56 31.42 33.05 9.36
C PRO A 56 31.07 34.26 10.26
N LEU A 57 30.11 34.11 11.18
CA LEU A 57 29.61 35.15 12.09
C LEU A 57 29.70 34.75 13.57
N THR A 58 30.20 33.56 13.92
CA THR A 58 30.40 33.13 15.31
C THR A 58 31.87 33.24 15.72
N PRO A 59 32.19 33.82 16.90
CA PRO A 59 33.55 33.80 17.44
C PRO A 59 34.00 32.36 17.69
N ASP A 60 35.29 32.07 17.46
CA ASP A 60 35.97 30.75 17.48
C ASP A 60 35.75 29.87 18.74
N ASP A 61 35.04 30.36 19.77
CA ASP A 61 34.79 29.72 21.06
C ASP A 61 33.31 29.30 21.29
N VAL A 62 32.44 29.41 20.29
CA VAL A 62 31.01 29.05 20.42
C VAL A 62 30.65 27.87 19.52
N ASP A 63 30.10 26.82 20.13
CA ASP A 63 29.65 25.59 19.48
C ASP A 63 28.61 25.85 18.36
N ASP A 64 29.04 25.70 17.10
CA ASP A 64 28.24 25.91 15.88
C ASP A 64 27.12 24.86 15.69
N SER A 65 26.99 23.91 16.62
CA SER A 65 25.92 22.91 16.66
C SER A 65 24.50 23.50 16.58
N ALA A 66 24.30 24.78 16.93
CA ALA A 66 23.01 25.46 16.85
C ALA A 66 22.59 25.87 15.41
N THR A 67 23.54 25.98 14.48
CA THR A 67 23.24 26.32 13.06
C THR A 67 23.27 25.12 12.13
N ASN A 68 23.63 23.95 12.65
CA ASN A 68 23.65 22.69 11.93
C ASN A 68 22.21 22.20 11.66
N PRO A 69 21.77 22.08 10.39
CA PRO A 69 20.42 21.61 10.05
C PRO A 69 20.14 20.12 10.31
N MET A 70 21.14 19.32 10.71
CA MET A 70 21.01 17.88 11.04
C MET A 70 21.99 17.46 12.15
N SER A 71 21.84 18.01 13.35
CA SER A 71 22.77 17.77 14.47
C SER A 71 22.66 16.36 15.08
N THR A 72 21.47 15.74 15.03
CA THR A 72 21.22 14.42 15.59
C THR A 72 20.88 13.37 14.53
N PRO A 73 21.19 12.07 14.75
CA PRO A 73 20.84 11.00 13.82
C PRO A 73 19.35 10.95 13.46
N ILE A 74 18.47 11.34 14.39
CA ILE A 74 17.01 11.39 14.17
C ILE A 74 16.63 12.59 13.30
N GLU A 75 17.26 13.74 13.51
CA GLU A 75 17.11 14.90 12.63
C GLU A 75 17.63 14.61 11.22
N SER A 76 18.72 13.86 11.06
CA SER A 76 19.22 13.47 9.74
C SER A 76 18.24 12.56 8.99
N ILE A 77 17.61 11.60 9.67
CA ILE A 77 16.55 10.75 9.09
C ILE A 77 15.37 11.61 8.63
N MET A 78 14.93 12.53 9.49
CA MET A 78 13.79 13.40 9.23
C MET A 78 14.09 14.40 8.09
N ALA A 79 15.30 14.95 8.05
CA ALA A 79 15.73 15.86 7.01
C ALA A 79 15.86 15.15 5.66
N MET A 80 16.43 13.94 5.61
CA MET A 80 16.44 13.13 4.38
C MET A 80 15.02 12.77 3.91
N PHE A 81 14.12 12.46 4.84
CA PHE A 81 12.70 12.25 4.54
C PHE A 81 12.06 13.48 3.90
N LEU A 82 12.17 14.64 4.54
CA LEU A 82 11.59 15.91 4.07
C LEU A 82 12.21 16.36 2.73
N MET A 83 13.50 16.15 2.58
CA MET A 83 14.24 16.42 1.35
C MET A 83 13.75 15.55 0.18
N SER A 84 13.40 14.28 0.42
CA SER A 84 12.79 13.41 -0.60
C SER A 84 11.35 13.79 -0.97
N LEU A 85 10.65 14.52 -0.09
CA LEU A 85 9.26 14.95 -0.28
C LEU A 85 9.12 16.31 -0.97
N THR A 86 10.18 16.83 -1.61
CA THR A 86 10.30 18.12 -2.32
C THR A 86 10.75 19.35 -1.52
N ASN A 87 11.10 19.23 -0.24
CA ASN A 87 11.72 20.33 0.52
C ASN A 87 13.26 20.29 0.38
N PHE A 88 13.78 20.53 -0.83
CA PHE A 88 15.22 20.45 -1.11
C PHE A 88 15.95 21.81 -1.07
N GLY A 89 15.24 22.94 -1.15
CA GLY A 89 15.85 24.27 -1.25
C GLY A 89 16.71 24.66 -0.05
N ASP A 90 16.18 24.48 1.16
CA ASP A 90 16.85 24.90 2.39
C ASP A 90 18.09 24.04 2.70
N TYR A 91 18.06 22.76 2.33
CA TYR A 91 19.18 21.85 2.53
C TYR A 91 20.23 21.92 1.42
N TYR A 92 19.85 22.26 0.19
CA TYR A 92 20.80 22.44 -0.91
C TYR A 92 21.75 23.62 -0.65
N GLY A 93 21.22 24.73 -0.09
CA GLY A 93 22.03 25.88 0.32
C GLY A 93 22.93 25.59 1.54
N ALA A 94 22.53 24.64 2.39
CA ALA A 94 23.38 24.21 3.51
C ALA A 94 24.63 23.45 3.04
N PHE A 95 24.58 22.76 1.89
CA PHE A 95 25.74 22.07 1.29
C PHE A 95 26.81 23.00 0.73
N GLU A 96 26.55 24.31 0.65
CA GLU A 96 27.55 25.31 0.26
C GLU A 96 28.41 25.74 1.45
N LYS A 97 27.93 25.54 2.69
CA LYS A 97 28.62 25.88 3.94
C LYS A 97 29.49 24.73 4.47
N THR A 98 30.08 24.00 3.56
CA THR A 98 30.47 22.61 3.75
C THR A 98 31.76 22.39 2.98
N ASP A 99 32.81 21.89 3.62
CA ASP A 99 34.16 21.75 3.03
C ASP A 99 34.23 20.96 1.72
N HIS A 100 33.26 20.07 1.48
CA HIS A 100 33.19 19.27 0.25
C HIS A 100 31.84 19.42 -0.45
N GLU A 101 31.53 20.65 -0.84
CA GLU A 101 30.33 21.03 -1.60
C GLU A 101 30.06 20.12 -2.81
N ILE A 102 31.06 19.92 -3.67
CA ILE A 102 30.89 19.16 -4.94
C ILE A 102 30.51 17.71 -4.67
N LEU A 103 31.14 17.08 -3.68
CA LEU A 103 30.91 15.68 -3.32
C LEU A 103 29.51 15.52 -2.71
N ALA A 104 29.10 16.44 -1.84
CA ALA A 104 27.76 16.47 -1.25
C ALA A 104 26.67 16.65 -2.31
N LYS A 105 26.86 17.58 -3.26
CA LYS A 105 25.92 17.84 -4.37
C LYS A 105 25.78 16.61 -5.29
N ILE A 106 26.87 15.90 -5.61
CA ILE A 106 26.81 14.69 -6.45
C ILE A 106 26.07 13.54 -5.75
N LEU A 107 26.40 13.26 -4.48
CA LEU A 107 25.73 12.23 -3.69
C LEU A 107 24.23 12.53 -3.54
N PHE A 108 23.88 13.80 -3.33
CA PHE A 108 22.50 14.24 -3.23
C PHE A 108 21.71 13.97 -4.52
N VAL A 109 22.27 14.27 -5.69
CA VAL A 109 21.61 14.00 -6.98
C VAL A 109 21.40 12.51 -7.20
N ILE A 110 22.40 11.68 -6.90
CA ILE A 110 22.29 10.22 -7.02
C ILE A 110 21.19 9.67 -6.08
N TYR A 111 21.14 10.16 -4.84
CA TYR A 111 20.09 9.82 -3.88
C TYR A 111 18.70 10.17 -4.41
N MET A 112 18.51 11.41 -4.91
CA MET A 112 17.22 11.87 -5.44
C MET A 112 16.74 11.00 -6.61
N VAL A 113 17.64 10.61 -7.51
CA VAL A 113 17.30 9.72 -8.64
C VAL A 113 16.89 8.33 -8.15
N ILE A 114 17.66 7.73 -7.24
CA ILE A 114 17.36 6.39 -6.71
C ILE A 114 16.03 6.38 -5.95
N VAL A 115 15.79 7.36 -5.09
CA VAL A 115 14.53 7.47 -4.33
C VAL A 115 13.35 7.69 -5.27
N SER A 116 13.49 8.56 -6.28
CA SER A 116 12.41 8.81 -7.24
C SER A 116 12.03 7.55 -8.04
N ILE A 117 13.02 6.79 -8.54
CA ILE A 117 12.79 5.54 -9.26
C ILE A 117 12.12 4.50 -8.34
N LEU A 118 12.57 4.40 -7.09
CA LEU A 118 12.01 3.46 -6.12
C LEU A 118 10.55 3.79 -5.78
N LEU A 119 10.27 5.06 -5.47
CA LEU A 119 8.92 5.54 -5.16
C LEU A 119 7.95 5.21 -6.28
N ILE A 120 8.33 5.49 -7.54
CA ILE A 120 7.50 5.21 -8.71
C ILE A 120 7.32 3.70 -8.91
N ASN A 121 8.40 2.91 -8.87
CA ASN A 121 8.34 1.47 -9.10
C ASN A 121 7.48 0.75 -8.06
N MET A 122 7.57 1.15 -6.80
CA MET A 122 6.81 0.54 -5.72
C MET A 122 5.35 1.01 -5.70
N LEU A 123 5.09 2.29 -6.01
CA LEU A 123 3.73 2.83 -6.10
C LEU A 123 2.91 2.12 -7.18
N ILE A 124 3.51 1.90 -8.37
CA ILE A 124 2.85 1.24 -9.49
C ILE A 124 2.57 -0.24 -9.18
N ALA A 125 3.55 -0.96 -8.63
CA ALA A 125 3.42 -2.38 -8.33
C ALA A 125 2.35 -2.69 -7.27
N MET A 126 2.20 -1.82 -6.28
CA MET A 126 1.17 -1.98 -5.24
C MET A 126 -0.19 -1.53 -5.74
N MET A 127 -0.32 -0.29 -6.24
CA MET A 127 -1.60 0.22 -6.72
C MET A 127 -2.17 -0.59 -7.88
N GLY A 128 -1.32 -1.18 -8.74
CA GLY A 128 -1.76 -2.10 -9.80
C GLY A 128 -2.46 -3.35 -9.26
N ASN A 129 -1.87 -4.00 -8.25
CA ASN A 129 -2.45 -5.21 -7.63
C ASN A 129 -3.71 -4.91 -6.82
N THR A 130 -3.74 -3.81 -6.05
CA THR A 130 -4.94 -3.43 -5.30
C THR A 130 -6.06 -2.99 -6.23
N TYR A 131 -5.75 -2.25 -7.30
CA TYR A 131 -6.74 -1.83 -8.29
C TYR A 131 -7.42 -3.03 -8.94
N GLN A 132 -6.65 -4.03 -9.36
CA GLN A 132 -7.19 -5.24 -9.99
C GLN A 132 -8.09 -6.01 -9.03
N LYS A 133 -7.71 -6.14 -7.75
CA LYS A 133 -8.52 -6.80 -6.72
C LYS A 133 -9.81 -6.03 -6.38
N ILE A 134 -9.75 -4.70 -6.39
CA ILE A 134 -10.94 -3.83 -6.20
C ILE A 134 -11.87 -3.94 -7.40
N ALA A 135 -11.34 -3.99 -8.62
CA ALA A 135 -12.11 -4.15 -9.85
C ALA A 135 -12.85 -5.51 -9.91
N GLU A 136 -12.24 -6.58 -9.38
CA GLU A 136 -12.90 -7.90 -9.25
C GLU A 136 -14.05 -7.90 -8.22
N THR A 137 -13.99 -7.03 -7.22
CA THR A 137 -14.97 -6.99 -6.12
C THR A 137 -16.05 -5.93 -6.34
N ARG A 138 -16.59 -5.84 -7.57
CA ARG A 138 -17.63 -4.84 -7.94
C ARG A 138 -18.89 -4.91 -7.08
N ASN A 139 -19.23 -6.04 -6.47
CA ASN A 139 -20.46 -6.17 -5.67
C ASN A 139 -20.24 -5.88 -4.17
N GLU A 140 -19.05 -5.45 -3.76
CA GLU A 140 -18.79 -5.12 -2.35
C GLU A 140 -19.62 -3.92 -1.87
N TRP A 141 -19.83 -2.93 -2.73
CA TRP A 141 -20.64 -1.75 -2.39
C TRP A 141 -22.09 -2.16 -2.13
N GLN A 142 -22.64 -3.10 -2.91
CA GLN A 142 -23.99 -3.64 -2.68
C GLN A 142 -24.06 -4.39 -1.34
N ARG A 143 -23.02 -5.16 -1.00
CA ARG A 143 -22.94 -5.84 0.30
C ARG A 143 -22.88 -4.85 1.46
N GLN A 144 -22.09 -3.78 1.34
CA GLN A 144 -22.00 -2.73 2.36
C GLN A 144 -23.32 -1.98 2.50
N TRP A 145 -23.97 -1.64 1.38
CA TRP A 145 -25.28 -1.02 1.36
C TRP A 145 -26.34 -1.90 2.04
N ALA A 146 -26.43 -3.19 1.67
CA ALA A 146 -27.34 -4.13 2.31
C ALA A 146 -27.08 -4.27 3.82
N ARG A 147 -25.82 -4.25 4.25
CA ARG A 147 -25.47 -4.28 5.67
C ARG A 147 -25.95 -3.04 6.41
N ILE A 148 -25.78 -1.85 5.83
CA ILE A 148 -26.26 -0.60 6.41
C ILE A 148 -27.79 -0.63 6.51
N VAL A 149 -28.48 -1.05 5.45
CA VAL A 149 -29.94 -1.19 5.43
C VAL A 149 -30.42 -2.12 6.54
N LEU A 150 -29.79 -3.29 6.71
CA LEU A 150 -30.14 -4.23 7.78
C LEU A 150 -29.88 -3.68 9.20
N VAL A 151 -28.83 -2.89 9.38
CA VAL A 151 -28.54 -2.23 10.67
C VAL A 151 -29.57 -1.15 10.97
N VAL A 152 -29.94 -0.36 9.96
CA VAL A 152 -30.99 0.67 10.08
C VAL A 152 -32.35 0.02 10.36
N GLU A 153 -32.69 -1.06 9.65
CA GLU A 153 -33.94 -1.80 9.86
C GLU A 153 -34.04 -2.38 11.27
N ARG A 154 -32.92 -2.84 11.84
CA ARG A 154 -32.85 -3.29 13.24
C ARG A 154 -33.07 -2.16 14.25
N GLY A 155 -32.80 -0.92 13.87
CA GLY A 155 -33.06 0.27 14.69
C GLY A 155 -34.54 0.70 14.72
N VAL A 156 -35.38 0.19 13.80
CA VAL A 156 -36.82 0.47 13.77
C VAL A 156 -37.57 -0.43 14.77
N SER A 157 -38.61 0.10 15.40
CA SER A 157 -39.44 -0.64 16.35
C SER A 157 -40.04 -1.92 15.72
N PRO A 158 -40.22 -3.02 16.48
CA PRO A 158 -40.74 -4.27 15.92
C PRO A 158 -42.13 -4.14 15.27
N GLU A 159 -42.98 -3.27 15.80
CA GLU A 159 -44.34 -3.04 15.30
C GLU A 159 -44.35 -2.37 13.92
N GLU A 160 -43.53 -1.32 13.75
CA GLU A 160 -43.37 -0.64 12.47
C GLU A 160 -42.74 -1.55 11.42
N ARG A 161 -41.78 -2.38 11.82
CA ARG A 161 -41.15 -3.37 10.91
C ARG A 161 -42.16 -4.39 10.41
N MET A 162 -43.03 -4.89 11.30
CA MET A 162 -44.12 -5.78 10.90
C MET A 162 -45.11 -5.09 9.97
N LYS A 163 -45.47 -3.84 10.25
CA LYS A 163 -46.34 -3.05 9.36
C LYS A 163 -45.74 -2.91 7.96
N GLN A 164 -44.44 -2.61 7.85
CA GLN A 164 -43.74 -2.52 6.58
C GLN A 164 -43.68 -3.89 5.86
N LEU A 165 -43.38 -4.98 6.58
CA LEU A 165 -43.43 -6.35 6.05
C LEU A 165 -44.78 -6.67 5.42
N MET A 166 -45.88 -6.25 6.06
CA MET A 166 -47.23 -6.46 5.54
C MET A 166 -47.53 -5.67 4.26
N VAL A 167 -46.85 -4.54 4.04
CA VAL A 167 -47.02 -3.68 2.85
C VAL A 167 -46.33 -4.29 1.63
N TYR A 168 -45.11 -4.81 1.78
CA TYR A 168 -44.35 -5.34 0.63
C TYR A 168 -44.51 -6.86 0.40
N SER A 169 -45.12 -7.60 1.32
CA SER A 169 -45.35 -9.05 1.17
C SER A 169 -46.78 -9.38 0.70
N GLN A 170 -46.90 -10.35 -0.20
CA GLN A 170 -48.17 -10.85 -0.71
C GLN A 170 -48.50 -12.22 -0.11
N PRO A 171 -49.78 -12.50 0.24
CA PRO A 171 -50.18 -13.82 0.70
C PRO A 171 -50.18 -14.83 -0.46
N MET A 172 -49.54 -15.97 -0.24
CA MET A 172 -49.57 -17.13 -1.15
C MET A 172 -50.80 -17.99 -0.86
N SER A 173 -51.16 -18.89 -1.78
CA SER A 173 -52.25 -19.86 -1.60
C SER A 173 -52.08 -20.78 -0.38
N ASP A 174 -50.84 -20.99 0.06
CA ASP A 174 -50.46 -21.77 1.25
C ASP A 174 -50.55 -20.96 2.58
N GLY A 175 -51.09 -19.73 2.52
CA GLY A 175 -51.23 -18.82 3.67
C GLY A 175 -49.93 -18.13 4.11
N ARG A 176 -48.77 -18.58 3.64
CA ARG A 176 -47.47 -17.92 3.85
C ARG A 176 -47.39 -16.63 3.03
N ARG A 177 -46.76 -15.60 3.59
CA ARG A 177 -46.48 -14.35 2.86
C ARG A 177 -45.12 -14.41 2.19
N ALA A 178 -45.03 -13.94 0.96
CA ALA A 178 -43.78 -13.89 0.18
C ALA A 178 -43.62 -12.52 -0.50
N LEU A 179 -42.39 -12.05 -0.62
CA LEU A 179 -42.04 -10.90 -1.44
C LEU A 179 -41.88 -11.37 -2.89
N VAL A 180 -42.76 -10.91 -3.77
CA VAL A 180 -42.71 -11.23 -5.20
C VAL A 180 -42.02 -10.09 -5.93
N LEU A 181 -40.82 -10.36 -6.46
CA LEU A 181 -40.06 -9.39 -7.25
C LEU A 181 -40.13 -9.77 -8.72
N ARG A 182 -40.50 -8.81 -9.58
CA ARG A 182 -40.37 -8.95 -11.03
C ARG A 182 -39.04 -8.36 -11.45
N LEU A 183 -38.07 -9.21 -11.81
CA LEU A 183 -36.80 -8.75 -12.36
C LEU A 183 -37.04 -8.26 -13.80
N ASN A 184 -36.92 -6.96 -14.02
CA ASN A 184 -36.76 -6.39 -15.35
C ASN A 184 -35.27 -6.39 -15.70
N GLN A 185 -34.83 -7.44 -16.37
CA GLN A 185 -33.50 -7.55 -16.94
C GLN A 185 -33.52 -7.07 -18.39
N SER A 186 -32.49 -6.34 -18.80
CA SER A 186 -32.28 -6.02 -20.21
C SER A 186 -32.05 -7.31 -21.02
N ASN A 187 -32.16 -7.25 -22.34
CA ASN A 187 -31.86 -8.43 -23.17
C ASN A 187 -30.37 -8.81 -23.07
N GLU A 188 -29.50 -7.84 -22.87
CA GLU A 188 -28.05 -8.01 -22.68
C GLU A 188 -27.75 -8.76 -21.37
N ASP A 189 -28.38 -8.36 -20.25
CA ASP A 189 -28.21 -9.02 -18.95
C ASP A 189 -28.66 -10.49 -18.97
N LYS A 190 -29.68 -10.81 -19.78
CA LYS A 190 -30.18 -12.19 -19.94
C LYS A 190 -29.20 -13.05 -20.72
N GLU A 191 -28.55 -12.49 -21.73
CA GLU A 191 -27.52 -13.18 -22.51
C GLU A 191 -26.28 -13.44 -21.64
N GLU A 192 -25.79 -12.44 -20.91
CA GLU A 192 -24.67 -12.62 -19.96
C GLU A 192 -24.99 -13.69 -18.91
N MET A 193 -26.18 -13.67 -18.32
CA MET A 193 -26.61 -14.68 -17.34
C MET A 193 -26.61 -16.09 -17.95
N LYS A 194 -27.07 -16.22 -19.20
CA LYS A 194 -27.10 -17.49 -19.92
C LYS A 194 -25.69 -18.00 -20.18
N GLU A 195 -24.78 -17.13 -20.60
CA GLU A 195 -23.37 -17.47 -20.81
C GLU A 195 -22.68 -17.92 -19.53
N ILE A 196 -22.90 -17.22 -18.41
CA ILE A 196 -22.38 -17.60 -17.10
C ILE A 196 -22.90 -18.98 -16.68
N LEU A 197 -24.21 -19.24 -16.86
CA LEU A 197 -24.82 -20.54 -16.58
C LEU A 197 -24.25 -21.66 -17.46
N GLU A 198 -23.93 -21.38 -18.71
CA GLU A 198 -23.30 -22.34 -19.62
C GLU A 198 -21.83 -22.60 -19.27
N MET A 199 -21.07 -21.56 -18.91
CA MET A 199 -19.71 -21.72 -18.39
C MET A 199 -19.70 -22.56 -17.12
N LYS A 200 -20.61 -22.29 -16.18
CA LYS A 200 -20.73 -23.07 -14.93
C LYS A 200 -21.04 -24.54 -15.20
N ARG A 201 -22.00 -24.82 -16.09
CA ARG A 201 -22.34 -26.19 -16.51
C ARG A 201 -21.15 -26.89 -17.16
N ARG A 202 -20.37 -26.21 -18.00
CA ARG A 202 -19.15 -26.77 -18.59
C ARG A 202 -18.11 -27.07 -17.52
N HIS A 203 -17.88 -26.15 -16.60
CA HIS A 203 -16.94 -26.32 -15.49
C HIS A 203 -17.29 -27.53 -14.61
N GLU A 204 -18.55 -27.66 -14.21
CA GLU A 204 -19.04 -28.80 -13.42
C GLU A 204 -18.86 -30.14 -14.16
N ARG A 205 -19.11 -30.18 -15.48
CA ARG A 205 -18.84 -31.38 -16.29
C ARG A 205 -17.35 -31.74 -16.31
N HIS A 206 -16.46 -30.76 -16.42
CA HIS A 206 -15.02 -30.99 -16.37
C HIS A 206 -14.55 -31.47 -15.00
N ILE A 207 -15.07 -30.91 -13.91
CA ILE A 207 -14.80 -31.38 -12.54
C ILE A 207 -15.26 -32.83 -12.39
N LYS A 208 -16.48 -33.15 -12.82
CA LYS A 208 -17.03 -34.52 -12.72
C LYS A 208 -16.15 -35.51 -13.48
N LYS A 209 -15.80 -35.22 -14.75
CA LYS A 209 -14.88 -36.05 -15.54
C LYS A 209 -13.51 -36.25 -14.88
N ARG A 210 -12.96 -35.22 -14.23
CA ARG A 210 -11.69 -35.32 -13.49
C ARG A 210 -11.83 -36.23 -12.27
N ARG A 211 -12.95 -36.12 -11.54
CA ARG A 211 -13.25 -36.95 -10.37
C ARG A 211 -13.44 -38.42 -10.75
N ASP A 212 -14.17 -38.68 -11.83
CA ASP A 212 -14.41 -40.05 -12.33
C ASP A 212 -13.09 -40.73 -12.74
N LYS A 213 -12.21 -40.02 -13.47
CA LYS A 213 -10.86 -40.53 -13.82
C LYS A 213 -9.99 -40.83 -12.59
N GLN A 214 -10.11 -40.05 -11.52
CA GLN A 214 -9.38 -40.30 -10.27
C GLN A 214 -9.91 -41.54 -9.54
N LEU A 215 -11.23 -41.75 -9.56
CA LEU A 215 -11.86 -42.94 -8.98
C LEU A 215 -11.46 -44.21 -9.75
N GLU A 216 -11.42 -44.15 -11.08
CA GLU A 216 -10.94 -45.24 -11.96
C GLU A 216 -9.46 -45.56 -11.72
N ALA A 217 -8.61 -44.53 -11.60
CA ALA A 217 -7.18 -44.72 -11.31
C ALA A 217 -6.93 -45.29 -9.89
N GLY A 218 -7.78 -44.96 -8.92
CA GLY A 218 -7.71 -45.52 -7.56
C GLY A 218 -8.18 -46.98 -7.49
N THR A 219 -9.20 -47.35 -8.26
CA THR A 219 -9.68 -48.74 -8.33
C THR A 219 -8.70 -49.66 -9.04
N ASN A 220 -7.98 -49.17 -10.05
CA ASN A 220 -6.94 -49.94 -10.75
C ASN A 220 -5.65 -50.16 -9.93
N LYS A 221 -5.43 -49.42 -8.83
CA LYS A 221 -4.30 -49.63 -7.92
C LYS A 221 -4.58 -50.63 -6.80
N ASN A 222 -5.85 -50.98 -6.57
CA ASN A 222 -6.31 -51.91 -5.53
C ASN A 222 -6.66 -53.30 -6.08
N LYS A 223 -6.43 -53.54 -7.38
CA LYS A 223 -6.40 -54.87 -8.00
C LYS A 223 -4.95 -55.26 -8.27
#